data_AF-A0A6L7MHS3-F1
#
_entry.id   AF-A0A6L7MHS3-F1
#
_cell.length_a   1.000
_cell.length_b   1.000
_cell.length_c   1.000
_cell.angle_alpha   90.00
_cell.angle_beta   90.00
_cell.angle_gamma   90.00
#
_symmetry.space_group_name_H-M   'P 1'
#
loop_
_entity.id
_entity.type
_entity.pdbx_description
1 polymer ?
#
loop_
_entity_poly.entity_id
_entity_poly.type
_entity_poly.pdbx_seq_one_letter_code
_entity_poly.pdbx_strand_id
1 'polypeptide(L)'
;MSRPKTQNKLATARTRLILDKPFLGALVLRLPLVAADPGWCKTASTDARKLYFNPEYIGSLDIQETQFVLAKQALHCALSHFARRHHRIRSRWELACDYAVNPLLIHDGLKPPPGTPVEENFEGMTAEEIYHCIDQFDDETSEFEKPSDSLGDEGSHGPQQNGQSPPPQESSRPEPDHENEETQELARQPAELTAQQQEDLYILWQQRLAGAALQA
;
A
#
# COMPACT_ATOMS: atom_id res chain seq x y z
N MET A 1 -0.22 -6.74 19.91
CA MET A 1 -1.32 -7.75 19.89
C MET A 1 -0.77 -9.03 19.27
N SER A 2 -1.14 -10.23 19.74
CA SER A 2 -0.60 -11.49 19.19
C SER A 2 -1.07 -11.73 17.75
N ARG A 3 -0.19 -12.23 16.86
CA ARG A 3 -0.42 -12.37 15.40
C ARG A 3 -1.70 -13.16 15.02
N PRO A 4 -2.05 -14.28 15.69
CA PRO A 4 -3.34 -14.96 15.49
C PRO A 4 -4.55 -14.07 15.73
N LYS A 5 -4.48 -13.14 16.71
CA LYS A 5 -5.58 -12.20 16.98
C LYS A 5 -5.76 -11.19 15.85
N THR A 6 -4.67 -10.72 15.25
CA THR A 6 -4.71 -9.81 14.10
C THR A 6 -5.30 -10.49 12.86
N GLN A 7 -4.90 -11.73 12.57
CA GLN A 7 -5.48 -12.51 11.46
C GLN A 7 -6.98 -12.77 11.66
N ASN A 8 -7.39 -13.15 12.88
CA ASN A 8 -8.81 -13.32 13.20
C ASN A 8 -9.59 -12.01 13.03
N LYS A 9 -9.05 -10.87 13.49
CA LYS A 9 -9.67 -9.55 13.30
C LYS A 9 -9.86 -9.22 11.83
N LEU A 10 -8.84 -9.45 11.00
CA LEU A 10 -8.90 -9.22 9.56
C LEU A 10 -9.94 -10.13 8.87
N ALA A 11 -10.00 -11.41 9.27
CA ALA A 11 -11.00 -12.35 8.77
C ALA A 11 -12.42 -11.89 9.14
N THR A 12 -12.64 -11.50 10.41
CA THR A 12 -13.93 -10.95 10.86
C THR A 12 -14.31 -9.69 10.09
N ALA A 13 -13.37 -8.76 9.86
CA ALA A 13 -13.64 -7.52 9.13
C ALA A 13 -14.04 -7.81 7.67
N ARG A 14 -13.36 -8.75 7.00
CA ARG A 14 -13.71 -9.20 5.65
C ARG A 14 -15.10 -9.83 5.61
N THR A 15 -15.42 -10.72 6.55
CA THR A 15 -16.74 -11.35 6.63
C THR A 15 -17.84 -10.32 6.80
N ARG A 16 -17.66 -9.33 7.68
CA ARG A 16 -18.64 -8.26 7.86
C ARG A 16 -18.81 -7.40 6.61
N LEU A 17 -17.72 -7.05 5.92
CA LEU A 17 -17.82 -6.34 4.64
C LEU A 17 -18.63 -7.15 3.60
N ILE A 18 -18.45 -8.46 3.53
CA ILE A 18 -19.23 -9.30 2.59
C ILE A 18 -20.72 -9.29 2.93
N LEU A 19 -21.07 -9.34 4.22
CA LEU A 19 -22.46 -9.42 4.66
C LEU A 19 -23.17 -8.06 4.61
N ASP A 20 -22.51 -7.01 5.10
CA ASP A 20 -23.12 -5.71 5.31
C ASP A 20 -22.94 -4.78 4.11
N LYS A 21 -21.84 -4.96 3.36
CA LYS A 21 -21.42 -4.11 2.22
C LYS A 21 -20.96 -4.95 1.01
N PRO A 22 -21.83 -5.77 0.39
CA PRO A 22 -21.43 -6.81 -0.56
C PRO A 22 -20.50 -6.33 -1.69
N PHE A 23 -20.75 -5.13 -2.24
CA PHE A 23 -19.88 -4.49 -3.23
C PHE A 23 -18.43 -4.34 -2.72
N LEU A 24 -18.24 -3.72 -1.56
CA LEU A 24 -16.91 -3.52 -0.95
C LEU A 24 -16.29 -4.86 -0.52
N GLY A 25 -17.10 -5.75 0.03
CA GLY A 25 -16.67 -7.10 0.38
C GLY A 25 -16.09 -7.86 -0.82
N ALA A 26 -16.79 -7.83 -1.96
CA ALA A 26 -16.35 -8.47 -3.20
C ALA A 26 -15.00 -7.90 -3.71
N LEU A 27 -14.77 -6.59 -3.59
CA LEU A 27 -13.50 -5.96 -3.96
C LEU A 27 -12.37 -6.36 -3.01
N VAL A 28 -12.61 -6.29 -1.69
CA VAL A 28 -11.61 -6.67 -0.67
C VAL A 28 -11.19 -8.13 -0.81
N LEU A 29 -12.11 -9.02 -1.22
CA LEU A 29 -11.80 -10.43 -1.46
C LEU A 29 -10.77 -10.64 -2.59
N ARG A 30 -10.55 -9.66 -3.48
CA ARG A 30 -9.56 -9.73 -4.57
C ARG A 30 -8.12 -9.48 -4.12
N LEU A 31 -7.92 -9.02 -2.87
CA LEU A 31 -6.62 -8.66 -2.33
C LEU A 31 -6.19 -9.66 -1.24
N PRO A 32 -5.19 -10.51 -1.51
CA PRO A 32 -4.52 -11.28 -0.46
C PRO A 32 -3.91 -10.34 0.59
N LEU A 33 -4.12 -10.65 1.87
CA LEU A 33 -3.60 -9.86 2.98
C LEU A 33 -2.19 -10.34 3.35
N VAL A 34 -1.24 -9.41 3.45
CA VAL A 34 0.15 -9.71 3.78
C VAL A 34 0.63 -8.77 4.89
N ALA A 35 1.14 -9.34 5.99
CA ALA A 35 1.77 -8.58 7.05
C ALA A 35 3.08 -7.95 6.54
N ALA A 36 3.24 -6.66 6.74
CA ALA A 36 4.36 -5.87 6.23
C ALA A 36 5.21 -5.28 7.35
N ASP A 37 6.46 -5.02 7.02
CA ASP A 37 7.41 -4.34 7.90
C ASP A 37 6.95 -2.89 8.17
N PRO A 38 6.77 -2.48 9.44
CA PRO A 38 6.42 -1.11 9.83
C PRO A 38 7.42 -0.04 9.38
N GLY A 39 8.64 -0.42 9.01
CA GLY A 39 9.67 0.47 8.46
C GLY A 39 9.18 1.23 7.23
N TRP A 40 8.48 0.53 6.31
CA TRP A 40 7.97 1.12 5.06
C TRP A 40 6.44 1.22 5.01
N CYS A 41 5.71 0.31 5.67
CA CYS A 41 4.25 0.32 5.71
C CYS A 41 3.79 0.79 7.09
N LYS A 42 3.45 2.07 7.27
CA LYS A 42 3.03 2.59 8.58
C LYS A 42 1.63 2.15 8.98
N THR A 43 0.72 2.04 8.02
CA THR A 43 -0.70 1.71 8.24
C THR A 43 -1.11 0.49 7.40
N ALA A 44 -1.62 0.73 6.19
CA ALA A 44 -1.90 -0.26 5.16
C ALA A 44 -1.63 0.34 3.78
N SER A 45 -1.25 -0.50 2.84
CA SER A 45 -0.92 -0.10 1.47
C SER A 45 -1.28 -1.22 0.50
N THR A 46 -1.30 -0.92 -0.80
CA THR A 46 -1.52 -1.90 -1.85
C THR A 46 -0.67 -1.60 -3.06
N ASP A 47 -0.19 -2.66 -3.71
CA ASP A 47 0.45 -2.62 -5.02
C ASP A 47 -0.52 -3.04 -6.14
N ALA A 48 -1.83 -2.95 -5.87
CA ALA A 48 -2.95 -3.46 -6.69
C ALA A 48 -2.97 -4.98 -6.90
N ARG A 49 -2.03 -5.74 -6.34
CA ARG A 49 -2.03 -7.22 -6.34
C ARG A 49 -2.38 -7.76 -4.96
N LYS A 50 -1.85 -7.14 -3.90
CA LYS A 50 -1.99 -7.53 -2.50
C LYS A 50 -2.29 -6.32 -1.64
N LEU A 51 -2.85 -6.56 -0.45
CA LEU A 51 -3.00 -5.56 0.59
C LEU A 51 -1.98 -5.86 1.68
N TYR A 52 -1.07 -4.92 1.86
CA TYR A 52 -0.03 -4.93 2.88
C TYR A 52 -0.51 -4.18 4.10
N PHE A 53 -0.28 -4.72 5.30
CA PHE A 53 -0.71 -4.06 6.53
C PHE A 53 0.36 -4.14 7.60
N ASN A 54 0.47 -3.07 8.39
CA ASN A 54 1.21 -3.06 9.64
C ASN A 54 0.40 -3.81 10.72
N PRO A 55 0.90 -4.94 11.26
CA PRO A 55 0.19 -5.71 12.27
C PRO A 55 -0.09 -4.94 13.57
N GLU A 56 0.76 -3.99 13.94
CA GLU A 56 0.59 -3.18 15.14
C GLU A 56 -0.53 -2.16 14.95
N TYR A 57 -0.55 -1.49 13.80
CA TYR A 57 -1.62 -0.56 13.42
C TYR A 57 -2.98 -1.28 13.37
N ILE A 58 -3.10 -2.40 12.64
CA ILE A 58 -4.35 -3.19 12.65
C ILE A 58 -4.68 -3.68 14.07
N GLY A 59 -3.68 -3.96 14.88
CA GLY A 59 -3.83 -4.35 16.28
C GLY A 59 -4.51 -3.27 17.12
N SER A 60 -4.22 -1.99 16.89
CA SER A 60 -4.79 -0.86 17.65
C SER A 60 -6.18 -0.44 17.21
N LEU A 61 -6.57 -0.72 15.96
CA LEU A 61 -7.90 -0.38 15.44
C LEU A 61 -9.01 -1.26 16.01
N ASP A 62 -10.23 -0.72 16.10
CA ASP A 62 -11.42 -1.54 16.25
C ASP A 62 -11.81 -2.25 14.95
N ILE A 63 -12.84 -3.10 15.02
CA ILE A 63 -13.27 -3.90 13.87
C ILE A 63 -13.87 -3.04 12.74
N GLN A 64 -14.59 -1.97 13.05
CA GLN A 64 -15.23 -1.09 12.07
C GLN A 64 -14.17 -0.22 11.36
N GLU A 65 -13.20 0.29 12.12
CA GLU A 65 -12.02 0.98 11.60
C GLU A 65 -11.19 0.06 10.70
N THR A 66 -11.06 -1.22 11.08
CA THR A 66 -10.41 -2.22 10.23
C THR A 66 -11.19 -2.44 8.92
N GLN A 67 -12.52 -2.50 8.95
CA GLN A 67 -13.34 -2.59 7.74
C GLN A 67 -13.08 -1.39 6.81
N PHE A 68 -13.03 -0.17 7.36
CA PHE A 68 -12.72 1.05 6.60
C PHE A 68 -11.36 0.96 5.92
N VAL A 69 -10.30 0.57 6.64
CA VAL A 69 -8.95 0.46 6.08
C VAL A 69 -8.91 -0.55 4.93
N LEU A 70 -9.55 -1.72 5.09
CA LEU A 70 -9.60 -2.73 4.03
C LEU A 70 -10.35 -2.24 2.80
N ALA A 71 -11.54 -1.66 3.01
CA ALA A 71 -12.36 -1.11 1.93
C ALA A 71 -11.65 0.02 1.18
N LYS A 72 -10.93 0.91 1.90
CA LYS A 72 -10.14 1.99 1.32
C LYS A 72 -9.12 1.45 0.33
N GLN A 73 -8.28 0.51 0.76
CA GLN A 73 -7.25 -0.07 -0.12
C GLN A 73 -7.87 -0.76 -1.35
N ALA A 74 -9.00 -1.44 -1.19
CA ALA A 74 -9.71 -2.04 -2.31
C ALA A 74 -10.26 -0.99 -3.29
N LEU A 75 -10.79 0.14 -2.79
CA LEU A 75 -11.25 1.24 -3.63
C LEU A 75 -10.12 1.95 -4.36
N HIS A 76 -8.93 2.15 -3.76
CA HIS A 76 -7.77 2.66 -4.52
C HIS A 76 -7.45 1.78 -5.73
N CYS A 77 -7.60 0.46 -5.61
CA CYS A 77 -7.40 -0.46 -6.71
C CYS A 77 -8.54 -0.38 -7.74
N ALA A 78 -9.79 -0.43 -7.28
CA ALA A 78 -10.96 -0.43 -8.14
C ALA A 78 -11.08 0.87 -8.95
N LEU A 79 -10.77 2.01 -8.34
CA LEU A 79 -10.69 3.32 -8.98
C LEU A 79 -9.38 3.54 -9.75
N SER A 80 -8.53 2.52 -9.82
CA SER A 80 -7.30 2.52 -10.64
C SER A 80 -6.33 3.65 -10.30
N HIS A 81 -6.25 4.06 -9.03
CA HIS A 81 -5.38 5.15 -8.59
C HIS A 81 -3.89 4.86 -8.83
N PHE A 82 -3.49 3.58 -8.79
CA PHE A 82 -2.14 3.14 -9.15
C PHE A 82 -1.80 3.41 -10.62
N ALA A 83 -2.80 3.40 -11.52
CA ALA A 83 -2.61 3.60 -12.95
C ALA A 83 -2.72 5.07 -13.39
N ARG A 84 -3.38 5.89 -12.57
CA ARG A 84 -3.74 7.29 -12.87
C ARG A 84 -2.75 8.32 -12.35
N ARG A 85 -1.68 7.91 -11.65
CA ARG A 85 -0.66 8.85 -11.11
C ARG A 85 0.10 9.60 -12.21
N HIS A 86 0.50 8.90 -13.27
CA HIS A 86 1.39 9.41 -14.32
C HIS A 86 2.64 10.09 -13.73
N HIS A 87 2.95 11.31 -14.15
CA HIS A 87 4.12 12.09 -13.73
C HIS A 87 3.91 12.87 -12.42
N ARG A 88 2.76 12.72 -11.75
CA ARG A 88 2.46 13.44 -10.51
C ARG A 88 3.37 13.00 -9.36
N ILE A 89 3.66 13.97 -8.48
CA ILE A 89 4.37 13.74 -7.21
C ILE A 89 3.59 12.72 -6.39
N ARG A 90 4.28 11.65 -5.98
CA ARG A 90 3.67 10.47 -5.35
C ARG A 90 2.90 10.79 -4.08
N SER A 91 3.51 11.49 -3.13
CA SER A 91 2.89 11.81 -1.83
C SER A 91 1.60 12.64 -2.01
N ARG A 92 1.65 13.68 -2.85
CA ARG A 92 0.49 14.52 -3.14
C ARG A 92 -0.61 13.76 -3.88
N TRP A 93 -0.24 12.85 -4.79
CA TRP A 93 -1.21 11.98 -5.47
C TRP A 93 -1.89 11.02 -4.51
N GLU A 94 -1.13 10.39 -3.61
CA GLU A 94 -1.68 9.50 -2.58
C GLU A 94 -2.65 10.26 -1.66
N LEU A 95 -2.31 11.49 -1.26
CA LEU A 95 -3.19 12.36 -0.47
C LEU A 95 -4.47 12.75 -1.23
N ALA A 96 -4.36 13.15 -2.49
CA ALA A 96 -5.53 13.46 -3.33
C ALA A 96 -6.47 12.26 -3.50
N CYS A 97 -5.89 11.07 -3.65
CA CYS A 97 -6.66 9.83 -3.71
C CYS A 97 -7.37 9.53 -2.39
N ASP A 98 -6.72 9.76 -1.26
CA ASP A 98 -7.33 9.59 0.07
C ASP A 98 -8.50 10.57 0.25
N TYR A 99 -8.35 11.85 -0.13
CA TYR A 99 -9.45 12.82 -0.09
C TYR A 99 -10.62 12.45 -1.02
N ALA A 100 -10.37 11.78 -2.14
CA ALA A 100 -11.44 11.28 -3.01
C ALA A 100 -12.15 10.04 -2.43
N VAL A 101 -11.43 9.14 -1.74
CA VAL A 101 -11.97 7.85 -1.29
C VAL A 101 -12.62 7.91 0.09
N ASN A 102 -12.02 8.64 1.03
CA ASN A 102 -12.48 8.66 2.42
C ASN A 102 -13.93 9.12 2.55
N PRO A 103 -14.38 10.21 1.89
CA PRO A 103 -15.79 10.62 1.94
C PRO A 103 -16.74 9.54 1.44
N LEU A 104 -16.39 8.82 0.37
CA LEU A 104 -17.25 7.74 -0.18
C LEU A 104 -17.51 6.64 0.86
N LEU A 105 -16.48 6.24 1.60
CA LEU A 105 -16.60 5.21 2.63
C LEU A 105 -17.36 5.72 3.87
N ILE A 106 -17.15 6.97 4.25
CA ILE A 106 -17.86 7.61 5.37
C ILE A 106 -19.35 7.75 5.03
N HIS A 107 -19.67 8.15 3.79
CA HIS A 107 -21.05 8.27 3.30
C HIS A 107 -21.73 6.91 3.21
N ASP A 108 -20.96 5.87 2.90
CA ASP A 108 -21.42 4.48 2.99
C ASP A 108 -21.47 3.98 4.46
N GLY A 109 -21.27 4.83 5.47
CA GLY A 109 -21.47 4.50 6.88
C GLY A 109 -20.34 3.67 7.50
N LEU A 110 -19.17 3.58 6.87
CA LEU A 110 -17.99 2.96 7.50
C LEU A 110 -17.33 3.97 8.46
N LYS A 111 -16.90 3.47 9.63
CA LYS A 111 -16.20 4.28 10.63
C LYS A 111 -14.71 4.44 10.26
N PRO A 112 -14.21 5.65 10.00
CA PRO A 112 -12.79 5.87 9.72
C PRO A 112 -11.93 5.74 10.99
N PRO A 113 -10.67 5.29 10.87
CA PRO A 113 -9.67 5.43 11.93
C PRO A 113 -9.45 6.90 12.32
N PRO A 114 -9.03 7.19 13.57
CA PRO A 114 -8.63 8.53 13.98
C PRO A 114 -7.53 9.11 13.07
N GLY A 115 -7.65 10.39 12.72
CA GLY A 115 -6.69 11.08 11.84
C GLY A 115 -6.83 10.77 10.34
N THR A 116 -7.92 10.13 9.92
CA THR A 116 -8.23 9.94 8.50
C THR A 116 -8.47 11.30 7.84
N PRO A 117 -7.74 11.66 6.76
CA PRO A 117 -7.89 12.97 6.12
C PRO A 117 -9.22 13.06 5.36
N VAL A 118 -9.99 14.10 5.67
CA VAL A 118 -11.27 14.43 5.02
C VAL A 118 -11.31 15.94 4.88
N GLU A 119 -11.72 16.42 3.71
CA GLU A 119 -11.85 17.84 3.40
C GLU A 119 -13.18 18.04 2.69
N GLU A 120 -14.10 18.79 3.30
CA GLU A 120 -15.48 18.97 2.80
C GLU A 120 -15.49 19.67 1.44
N ASN A 121 -14.52 20.57 1.20
CA ASN A 121 -14.41 21.30 -0.07
C ASN A 121 -14.05 20.39 -1.25
N PHE A 122 -13.62 19.15 -1.01
CA PHE A 122 -13.28 18.17 -2.04
C PHE A 122 -14.38 17.14 -2.30
N GLU A 123 -15.54 17.27 -1.65
CA GLU A 123 -16.64 16.32 -1.83
C GLU A 123 -17.08 16.25 -3.30
N GLY A 124 -17.17 15.03 -3.83
CA GLY A 124 -17.57 14.77 -5.21
C GLY A 124 -16.49 15.02 -6.27
N MET A 125 -15.33 15.57 -5.89
CA MET A 125 -14.22 15.79 -6.81
C MET A 125 -13.43 14.49 -7.09
N THR A 126 -12.85 14.41 -8.27
CA THR A 126 -11.91 13.34 -8.63
C THR A 126 -10.53 13.58 -8.02
N ALA A 127 -9.74 12.50 -7.87
CA ALA A 127 -8.36 12.61 -7.38
C ALA A 127 -7.49 13.55 -8.24
N GLU A 128 -7.73 13.66 -9.55
CA GLU A 128 -7.02 14.59 -10.44
C GLU A 128 -7.38 16.05 -10.18
N GLU A 129 -8.66 16.33 -9.95
CA GLU A 129 -9.12 17.69 -9.62
C GLU A 129 -8.58 18.10 -8.25
N ILE A 130 -8.69 17.22 -7.24
CA ILE A 130 -8.16 17.45 -5.89
C ILE A 130 -6.65 17.64 -5.93
N TYR A 131 -5.94 16.85 -6.74
CA TYR A 131 -4.49 17.00 -6.89
C TYR A 131 -4.14 18.44 -7.22
N HIS A 132 -4.77 19.07 -8.22
CA HIS A 132 -4.50 20.47 -8.58
C HIS A 132 -4.78 21.47 -7.46
N CYS A 133 -5.72 21.18 -6.56
CA CYS A 133 -6.02 22.04 -5.42
C CYS A 133 -4.94 22.00 -4.32
N ILE A 134 -4.30 20.85 -4.08
CA ILE A 134 -3.38 20.68 -2.93
C ILE A 134 -2.16 21.62 -2.98
N ASP A 135 -1.63 22.00 -4.15
CA ASP A 135 -0.53 23.00 -4.22
C ASP A 135 -1.01 24.43 -3.94
N GLN A 136 -2.26 24.76 -4.26
CA GLN A 136 -2.78 26.12 -4.07
C GLN A 136 -2.95 26.47 -2.59
N PHE A 137 -2.92 25.47 -1.70
CA PHE A 137 -2.97 25.67 -0.26
C PHE A 137 -1.57 25.81 0.38
N ASP A 138 -0.49 25.51 -0.34
CA ASP A 138 0.90 25.64 0.15
C ASP A 138 1.56 26.98 -0.24
N ASP A 139 0.90 27.81 -1.06
CA ASP A 139 1.41 29.12 -1.51
C ASP A 139 1.37 30.21 -0.41
N GLU A 140 0.88 29.93 0.80
CA GLU A 140 1.10 30.79 1.98
C GLU A 140 2.35 30.41 2.80
N THR A 141 3.11 29.36 2.44
CA THR A 141 4.30 28.91 3.19
C THR A 141 5.53 28.53 2.35
N SER A 142 5.58 28.93 1.08
CA SER A 142 6.73 28.69 0.19
C SER A 142 7.85 29.75 0.39
N GLU A 143 8.66 29.58 1.44
CA GLU A 143 10.03 30.08 1.45
C GLU A 143 11.00 28.89 1.66
N PHE A 144 12.02 28.79 0.79
CA PHE A 144 13.16 27.85 0.81
C PHE A 144 12.85 26.43 0.27
N GLU A 145 13.51 25.87 -0.75
CA GLU A 145 14.90 26.00 -1.22
C GLU A 145 15.02 25.72 -2.73
N LYS A 146 15.95 26.40 -3.39
CA LYS A 146 16.44 26.08 -4.75
C LYS A 146 17.54 25.01 -4.66
N PRO A 147 17.66 24.08 -5.62
CA PRO A 147 18.81 23.18 -5.70
C PRO A 147 20.03 23.92 -6.25
N SER A 148 21.18 23.81 -5.57
CA SER A 148 22.48 24.25 -6.10
C SER A 148 23.11 23.12 -6.94
N ASP A 149 23.29 23.38 -8.23
CA ASP A 149 24.22 22.65 -9.10
C ASP A 149 25.67 22.90 -8.67
N SER A 150 26.50 21.86 -8.63
CA SER A 150 27.95 22.02 -8.73
C SER A 150 28.59 20.79 -9.39
N LEU A 151 29.14 21.02 -10.58
CA LEU A 151 29.99 20.13 -11.38
C LEU A 151 31.46 20.25 -10.97
N GLY A 152 32.25 19.19 -11.23
CA GLY A 152 33.72 19.13 -11.18
C GLY A 152 34.17 17.75 -10.65
N ASP A 153 34.77 16.79 -11.36
CA ASP A 153 35.75 16.68 -12.45
C ASP A 153 37.11 16.09 -11.97
N GLU A 154 37.51 15.05 -12.71
CA GLU A 154 38.82 14.38 -12.96
C GLU A 154 39.81 13.82 -11.90
N GLY A 155 40.20 12.56 -12.18
CA GLY A 155 41.58 12.03 -12.17
C GLY A 155 42.01 11.22 -10.94
N SER A 156 42.80 10.13 -10.98
CA SER A 156 43.42 9.37 -12.07
C SER A 156 44.11 8.07 -11.54
N HIS A 157 44.30 7.09 -12.43
CA HIS A 157 45.31 5.99 -12.50
C HIS A 157 45.41 4.82 -11.47
N GLY A 158 45.43 3.58 -12.00
CA GLY A 158 45.64 2.25 -11.34
C GLY A 158 47.11 1.86 -11.10
N PRO A 159 47.59 0.58 -11.17
CA PRO A 159 46.93 -0.72 -11.52
C PRO A 159 47.37 -1.97 -10.66
N GLN A 160 46.78 -3.16 -10.97
CA GLN A 160 47.28 -4.58 -10.83
C GLN A 160 47.82 -5.11 -9.47
N GLN A 161 47.64 -6.36 -8.99
CA GLN A 161 47.70 -7.67 -9.66
C GLN A 161 47.31 -8.83 -8.69
N ASN A 162 46.75 -9.93 -9.24
CA ASN A 162 46.86 -11.36 -8.87
C ASN A 162 46.78 -11.90 -7.42
N GLY A 163 45.88 -12.86 -7.22
CA GLY A 163 46.31 -14.26 -7.04
C GLY A 163 45.72 -15.09 -5.89
N GLN A 164 45.07 -16.20 -6.29
CA GLN A 164 45.05 -17.53 -5.64
C GLN A 164 43.98 -17.86 -4.58
N SER A 165 43.07 -18.78 -4.97
CA SER A 165 42.37 -19.74 -4.10
C SER A 165 43.20 -21.02 -3.94
N PRO A 166 43.05 -21.78 -2.84
CA PRO A 166 42.31 -23.07 -2.87
C PRO A 166 41.71 -23.45 -1.47
N PRO A 167 41.27 -24.71 -1.19
CA PRO A 167 40.17 -25.52 -1.74
C PRO A 167 39.14 -25.92 -0.63
N PRO A 168 38.13 -26.81 -0.86
CA PRO A 168 36.97 -26.98 0.02
C PRO A 168 37.14 -28.06 1.10
N GLN A 169 36.41 -27.94 2.21
CA GLN A 169 36.24 -29.00 3.21
C GLN A 169 34.76 -29.33 3.39
N GLU A 170 34.37 -30.52 2.93
CA GLU A 170 33.21 -31.25 3.40
C GLU A 170 33.48 -31.78 4.82
N SER A 171 32.52 -31.62 5.72
CA SER A 171 31.95 -32.71 6.53
C SER A 171 31.02 -32.15 7.62
N SER A 172 29.86 -32.80 7.75
CA SER A 172 29.13 -33.11 9.00
C SER A 172 27.65 -32.73 8.96
N ARG A 173 26.79 -33.74 8.78
CA ARG A 173 25.49 -33.88 9.46
C ARG A 173 25.73 -34.69 10.74
N PRO A 174 25.01 -34.41 11.85
CA PRO A 174 23.76 -35.14 12.14
C PRO A 174 22.67 -34.26 12.83
N GLU A 175 21.40 -34.34 12.41
CA GLU A 175 20.25 -34.97 13.12
C GLU A 175 19.29 -33.91 13.71
N PRO A 176 18.01 -34.24 13.99
CA PRO A 176 16.86 -33.39 13.74
C PRO A 176 16.40 -32.61 14.97
N ASP A 177 16.24 -31.29 14.83
CA ASP A 177 15.60 -30.46 15.83
C ASP A 177 14.26 -29.93 15.32
N HIS A 178 13.22 -30.42 16.01
CA HIS A 178 12.03 -29.72 16.46
C HIS A 178 11.41 -28.65 15.54
N GLU A 179 10.17 -28.94 15.17
CA GLU A 179 9.10 -28.04 14.69
C GLU A 179 9.35 -26.57 15.07
N ASN A 180 10.05 -25.85 14.19
CA ASN A 180 10.15 -24.40 14.29
C ASN A 180 8.78 -23.82 13.98
N GLU A 181 8.18 -23.16 14.98
CA GLU A 181 7.15 -22.16 14.80
C GLU A 181 7.53 -21.31 13.57
N GLU A 182 6.70 -21.32 12.53
CA GLU A 182 6.92 -20.50 11.34
C GLU A 182 6.97 -19.02 11.74
N THR A 183 8.16 -18.49 12.01
CA THR A 183 8.45 -17.06 11.95
C THR A 183 8.30 -16.62 10.49
N GLN A 184 7.06 -16.48 10.04
CA GLN A 184 6.75 -15.90 8.74
C GLN A 184 7.25 -14.46 8.72
N GLU A 185 8.33 -14.22 7.97
CA GLU A 185 8.99 -12.93 7.80
C GLU A 185 8.00 -11.85 7.32
N LEU A 186 8.11 -10.64 7.88
CA LEU A 186 7.29 -9.51 7.44
C LEU A 186 7.68 -9.11 6.02
N ALA A 187 6.69 -8.80 5.18
CA ALA A 187 6.97 -8.43 3.80
C ALA A 187 7.71 -7.09 3.70
N ARG A 188 8.76 -7.08 2.87
CA ARG A 188 9.45 -5.87 2.43
C ARG A 188 8.61 -5.11 1.40
N GLN A 189 8.95 -3.85 1.17
CA GLN A 189 8.29 -3.01 0.19
C GLN A 189 8.35 -3.66 -1.20
N PRO A 190 7.22 -3.81 -1.91
CA PRO A 190 7.23 -4.36 -3.26
C PRO A 190 7.91 -3.40 -4.23
N ALA A 191 8.53 -3.95 -5.28
CA ALA A 191 9.03 -3.17 -6.40
C ALA A 191 7.87 -2.45 -7.12
N GLU A 192 8.19 -1.30 -7.72
CA GLU A 192 7.21 -0.55 -8.52
C GLU A 192 6.74 -1.37 -9.72
N LEU A 193 5.50 -1.15 -10.12
CA LEU A 193 4.90 -1.81 -11.27
C LEU A 193 5.56 -1.31 -12.57
N THR A 194 5.84 -2.23 -13.48
CA THR A 194 6.18 -1.83 -14.86
C THR A 194 4.95 -1.28 -15.57
N ALA A 195 5.14 -0.53 -16.66
CA ALA A 195 4.03 -0.02 -17.47
C ALA A 195 3.08 -1.12 -17.94
N GLN A 196 3.61 -2.29 -18.35
CA GLN A 196 2.78 -3.43 -18.73
C GLN A 196 1.99 -3.99 -17.55
N GLN A 197 2.63 -4.16 -16.38
CA GLN A 197 1.93 -4.64 -15.18
C GLN A 197 0.82 -3.69 -14.74
N GLN A 198 1.06 -2.38 -14.86
CA GLN A 198 0.07 -1.35 -14.55
C GLN A 198 -1.13 -1.44 -15.50
N GLU A 199 -0.91 -1.62 -16.80
CA GLU A 199 -1.98 -1.80 -17.78
C GLU A 199 -2.78 -3.09 -17.55
N ASP A 200 -2.08 -4.22 -17.33
CA ASP A 200 -2.73 -5.50 -17.07
C ASP A 200 -3.60 -5.44 -15.81
N LEU A 201 -3.09 -4.81 -14.75
CA LEU A 201 -3.83 -4.62 -13.51
C LEU A 201 -4.98 -3.64 -13.67
N TYR A 202 -4.83 -2.60 -14.49
CA TYR A 202 -5.92 -1.67 -14.81
C TYR A 202 -7.10 -2.43 -15.42
N ILE A 203 -6.86 -3.20 -16.49
CA ILE A 203 -7.89 -4.00 -17.15
C ILE A 203 -8.53 -4.99 -16.17
N LEU A 204 -7.70 -5.68 -15.38
CA LEU A 204 -8.17 -6.65 -14.39
C LEU A 204 -9.07 -6.00 -13.32
N TRP A 205 -8.72 -4.81 -12.84
CA TRP A 205 -9.52 -4.11 -11.84
C TRP A 205 -10.79 -3.50 -12.40
N GLN A 206 -10.81 -3.08 -13.67
CA GLN A 206 -12.04 -2.70 -14.36
C GLN A 206 -13.03 -3.87 -14.43
N GLN A 207 -12.55 -5.08 -14.76
CA GLN A 207 -13.38 -6.29 -14.76
C GLN A 207 -13.88 -6.67 -13.35
N ARG A 208 -13.01 -6.56 -12.34
CA ARG A 208 -13.38 -6.84 -10.94
C ARG A 208 -14.42 -5.86 -10.41
N LEU A 209 -14.28 -4.57 -10.74
CA LEU A 209 -15.22 -3.52 -10.38
C LEU A 209 -16.59 -3.78 -11.01
N ALA A 210 -16.63 -4.04 -12.32
CA ALA A 210 -17.87 -4.39 -13.02
C ALA A 210 -18.52 -5.65 -12.43
N GLY A 211 -17.73 -6.69 -12.15
CA GLY A 211 -18.22 -7.91 -11.52
C GLY A 211 -18.77 -7.70 -10.10
N ALA A 212 -18.13 -6.85 -9.29
CA ALA A 212 -18.61 -6.52 -7.95
C ALA A 212 -19.94 -5.76 -7.99
N ALA A 213 -20.11 -4.84 -8.96
CA ALA A 213 -21.36 -4.09 -9.13
C ALA A 213 -22.56 -4.98 -9.52
N LEU A 214 -22.33 -6.09 -10.24
CA LEU A 214 -23.38 -7.03 -10.61
C LEU A 214 -23.78 -8.00 -9.48
N GLN A 215 -22.98 -8.08 -8.42
CA GLN A 215 -23.16 -9.00 -7.30
C GLN A 215 -23.70 -8.34 -6.03
N ALA A 216 -23.88 -7.01 -6.07
CA ALA A 216 -24.25 -6.17 -4.93
C ALA A 216 -25.72 -5.75 -4.95
#